data_AF-A0A7J6T0U7-F1
#
_entry.id   AF-A0A7J6T0U7-F1
#
_cell.length_a   1.000
_cell.length_b   1.000
_cell.length_c   1.000
_cell.angle_alpha   90.00
_cell.angle_beta   90.00
_cell.angle_gamma   90.00
#
_symmetry.space_group_name_H-M   'P 1'
#
loop_
_entity.id
_entity.type
_entity.pdbx_description
1 polymer ?
#
loop_
_entity_poly.entity_id
_entity_poly.type
_entity_poly.pdbx_seq_one_letter_code
_entity_poly.pdbx_strand_id
1 'polypeptide(L)'
;MKERKMFKSMVVYIEACESGSMFDDDNDIPPGIFIVTAANATESSWGTYCPSGVDPDADMVDGKHIGTCLGDLFSVNWMEDSELPQVEGETVGQQVDKITELTTR
;
A
#
# COMPACT_ATOMS: atom_id res chain seq x y z
N MET A 1 19.49 -4.87 10.86
CA MET A 1 18.96 -6.26 10.82
C MET A 1 19.66 -7.14 9.77
N LYS A 2 19.91 -6.63 8.56
CA LYS A 2 20.61 -7.39 7.51
C LYS A 2 22.05 -7.78 7.84
N GLU A 3 22.87 -6.86 8.34
CA GLU A 3 24.27 -7.15 8.74
C GLU A 3 24.37 -8.25 9.81
N ARG A 4 23.34 -8.33 10.66
CA ARG A 4 23.18 -9.35 11.69
C ARG A 4 22.56 -10.67 11.18
N LYS A 5 22.31 -10.78 9.87
CA LYS A 5 21.72 -11.96 9.21
C LYS A 5 20.41 -12.45 9.85
N MET A 6 19.56 -11.51 10.27
CA MET A 6 18.32 -11.83 11.00
C MET A 6 17.16 -12.28 10.09
N PHE A 7 17.28 -12.13 8.78
CA PHE A 7 16.28 -12.55 7.80
C PHE A 7 16.95 -12.97 6.49
N LYS A 8 16.27 -13.83 5.72
CA LYS A 8 16.71 -14.21 4.36
C LYS A 8 16.29 -13.16 3.32
N SER A 9 15.02 -12.77 3.38
CA SER A 9 14.42 -11.73 2.53
C SER A 9 13.43 -10.90 3.35
N MET A 10 13.20 -9.67 2.95
CA MET A 10 12.26 -8.75 3.60
C MET A 10 11.45 -8.02 2.53
N VAL A 11 10.17 -7.86 2.78
CA VAL A 11 9.26 -7.04 1.97
C VAL A 11 8.73 -5.93 2.88
N VAL A 12 8.74 -4.69 2.40
CA VAL A 12 8.28 -3.52 3.15
C VAL A 12 7.29 -2.74 2.29
N TYR A 13 6.07 -2.57 2.79
CA TYR A 13 5.03 -1.77 2.16
C TYR A 13 4.92 -0.46 2.95
N ILE A 14 4.98 0.68 2.27
CA ILE A 14 4.97 2.00 2.91
C ILE A 14 3.84 2.85 2.35
N GLU A 15 2.87 3.12 3.22
CA GLU A 15 1.82 4.10 3.01
C GLU A 15 2.23 5.44 3.58
N ALA A 16 2.58 6.37 2.70
CA ALA A 16 2.75 7.78 3.01
C ALA A 16 2.78 8.60 1.71
N CYS A 17 2.42 9.88 1.83
CA CYS A 17 2.76 10.87 0.82
C CYS A 17 4.28 10.90 0.60
N GLU A 18 4.68 11.10 -0.65
CA GLU A 18 6.08 11.17 -1.06
C GLU A 18 6.91 9.95 -0.60
N SER A 19 6.29 8.78 -0.38
CA SER A 19 6.95 7.61 0.20
C SER A 19 8.13 7.11 -0.64
N GLY A 20 8.12 7.35 -1.95
CA GLY A 20 9.27 7.10 -2.83
C GLY A 20 10.53 7.89 -2.44
N SER A 21 10.38 9.09 -1.85
CA SER A 21 11.51 9.93 -1.42
C SER A 21 12.29 9.34 -0.25
N MET A 22 11.70 8.37 0.46
CA MET A 22 12.39 7.63 1.52
C MET A 22 13.51 6.73 0.96
N PHE A 23 13.53 6.51 -0.36
CA PHE A 23 14.46 5.62 -1.06
C PHE A 23 15.02 6.24 -2.35
N ASP A 24 15.25 7.56 -2.35
CA ASP A 24 15.68 8.35 -3.53
C ASP A 24 17.00 7.86 -4.21
N ASP A 25 17.79 7.01 -3.56
CA ASP A 25 18.92 6.31 -4.18
C ASP A 25 18.70 4.79 -4.10
N ASP A 26 18.49 4.14 -5.25
CA ASP A 26 18.35 2.68 -5.35
C ASP A 26 19.56 1.93 -4.76
N ASN A 27 20.73 2.56 -4.68
CA ASN A 27 21.92 1.97 -4.06
C ASN A 27 21.79 1.83 -2.52
N ASP A 28 20.83 2.52 -1.90
CA ASP A 28 20.58 2.46 -0.46
C ASP A 28 19.73 1.25 -0.07
N ILE A 29 19.08 0.57 -1.02
CA ILE A 29 18.27 -0.63 -0.73
C ILE A 29 19.19 -1.86 -0.72
N PRO A 30 19.42 -2.49 0.45
CA PRO A 30 20.29 -3.63 0.50
C PRO A 30 19.66 -4.83 -0.25
N PRO A 31 20.46 -5.65 -0.98
CA PRO A 31 19.98 -6.89 -1.62
C PRO A 31 19.14 -7.78 -0.70
N GLY A 32 18.06 -8.34 -1.23
CA GLY A 32 17.11 -9.19 -0.49
C GLY A 32 16.06 -8.41 0.30
N ILE A 33 16.01 -7.09 0.17
CA ILE A 33 14.90 -6.25 0.61
C ILE A 33 14.14 -5.78 -0.64
N PHE A 34 12.82 -5.92 -0.62
CA PHE A 34 11.92 -5.42 -1.65
C PHE A 34 10.98 -4.39 -1.03
N ILE A 35 10.87 -3.23 -1.66
CA ILE A 35 10.14 -2.08 -1.11
C ILE A 35 9.04 -1.70 -2.09
N VAL A 36 7.85 -1.47 -1.56
CA VAL A 36 6.68 -1.01 -2.30
C VAL A 36 6.18 0.25 -1.62
N THR A 37 6.04 1.34 -2.38
CA THR A 37 5.62 2.64 -1.87
C THR A 37 4.26 3.01 -2.45
N ALA A 38 3.43 3.67 -1.66
CA ALA A 38 2.12 4.17 -2.09
C ALA A 38 2.21 5.28 -3.13
N ALA A 39 3.34 6.02 -3.13
CA ALA A 39 3.57 7.20 -3.93
C ALA A 39 5.04 7.28 -4.38
N ASN A 40 5.30 7.95 -5.50
CA ASN A 40 6.63 8.40 -5.91
C ASN A 40 7.15 9.53 -5.01
N ALA A 41 8.37 10.03 -5.26
CA ALA A 41 9.03 11.03 -4.42
C ALA A 41 8.36 12.42 -4.36
N THR A 42 7.36 12.68 -5.21
CA THR A 42 6.78 14.02 -5.40
C THR A 42 5.25 14.05 -5.35
N GLU A 43 4.60 12.89 -5.21
CA GLU A 43 3.15 12.80 -5.21
C GLU A 43 2.61 12.43 -3.82
N SER A 44 1.38 12.85 -3.57
CA SER A 44 0.66 12.47 -2.35
C SER A 44 0.06 11.07 -2.50
N SER A 45 -0.04 10.35 -1.38
CA SER A 45 -0.90 9.17 -1.31
C SER A 45 -2.35 9.59 -1.01
N TRP A 46 -3.28 8.64 -1.04
CA TRP A 46 -4.71 8.93 -1.04
C TRP A 46 -5.44 8.18 0.05
N GLY A 47 -6.27 8.90 0.81
CA GLY A 47 -7.32 8.27 1.61
C GLY A 47 -8.40 7.63 0.73
N THR A 48 -9.06 6.60 1.24
CA THR A 48 -10.22 5.96 0.62
C THR A 48 -11.32 5.69 1.67
N TYR A 49 -12.49 5.26 1.21
CA TYR A 49 -13.66 5.08 2.06
C TYR A 49 -14.00 6.35 2.85
N CYS A 50 -13.96 7.49 2.14
CA CYS A 50 -14.08 8.82 2.72
C CYS A 50 -15.51 9.39 2.59
N PRO A 51 -15.98 10.20 3.55
CA PRO A 51 -17.32 10.81 3.51
C PRO A 51 -17.52 11.73 2.30
N SER A 52 -16.45 12.38 1.82
CA SER A 52 -16.46 13.26 0.65
C SER A 52 -16.11 12.54 -0.65
N GLY A 53 -16.15 11.20 -0.66
CA GLY A 53 -15.82 10.36 -1.80
C GLY A 53 -16.90 10.33 -2.88
N VAL A 54 -16.71 9.45 -3.87
CA VAL A 54 -17.69 9.19 -4.93
C VAL A 54 -18.93 8.48 -4.36
N ASP A 55 -18.71 7.59 -3.40
CA ASP A 55 -19.75 6.91 -2.65
C ASP A 55 -20.00 7.67 -1.34
N PRO A 56 -21.19 8.28 -1.15
CA PRO A 56 -21.52 9.03 0.07
C PRO A 56 -21.65 8.13 1.30
N ASP A 57 -21.81 6.82 1.11
CA ASP A 57 -21.98 5.82 2.16
C ASP A 57 -20.66 5.08 2.48
N ALA A 58 -19.56 5.49 1.87
CA ALA A 58 -18.28 4.79 1.96
C ALA A 58 -17.67 4.77 3.39
N ASP A 59 -18.04 5.72 4.24
CA ASP A 59 -17.60 5.79 5.63
C ASP A 59 -18.64 5.21 6.62
N MET A 60 -19.68 4.56 6.12
CA MET A 60 -20.78 4.05 6.96
C MET A 60 -20.41 2.72 7.61
N VAL A 61 -20.50 2.66 8.94
CA VAL A 61 -20.34 1.44 9.74
C VAL A 61 -21.60 1.26 10.58
N ASP A 62 -22.23 0.09 10.49
CA ASP A 62 -23.49 -0.24 11.19
C ASP A 62 -24.60 0.80 11.02
N GLY A 63 -24.75 1.33 9.80
CA GLY A 63 -25.79 2.31 9.46
C GLY A 63 -25.52 3.74 9.93
N LYS A 64 -24.28 4.06 10.31
CA LYS A 64 -23.88 5.41 10.75
C LYS A 64 -22.60 5.87 10.06
N HIS A 65 -22.60 7.11 9.57
CA HIS A 65 -21.38 7.77 9.09
C HIS A 65 -20.41 7.98 10.24
N ILE A 66 -19.15 7.59 10.03
CA ILE A 66 -18.06 7.80 10.98
C ILE A 66 -17.50 9.23 10.87
N GLY A 67 -17.64 9.88 9.72
CA GLY A 67 -17.21 11.25 9.47
C GLY A 67 -15.72 11.40 9.16
N THR A 68 -15.01 10.31 8.86
CA THR A 68 -13.61 10.30 8.41
C THR A 68 -13.38 9.15 7.44
N CYS A 69 -12.30 9.21 6.66
CA CYS A 69 -11.87 8.09 5.82
C CYS A 69 -11.59 6.84 6.66
N LEU A 70 -12.00 5.66 6.17
CA LEU A 70 -11.81 4.39 6.88
C LEU A 70 -10.53 3.64 6.46
N GLY A 71 -9.83 4.10 5.43
CA GLY A 71 -8.55 3.53 5.03
C GLY A 71 -7.76 4.42 4.07
N ASP A 72 -6.61 3.92 3.66
CA ASP A 72 -5.74 4.53 2.67
C ASP A 72 -5.70 3.65 1.42
N LEU A 73 -5.78 4.26 0.24
CA LEU A 73 -6.05 3.59 -1.04
C LEU A 73 -5.02 2.50 -1.35
N PHE A 74 -3.73 2.80 -1.25
CA PHE A 74 -2.68 1.80 -1.44
C PHE A 74 -2.80 0.70 -0.40
N SER A 75 -2.99 1.08 0.87
CA SER A 75 -3.08 0.14 1.99
C SER A 75 -4.22 -0.86 1.83
N VAL A 76 -5.44 -0.40 1.57
CA VAL A 76 -6.60 -1.30 1.45
C VAL A 76 -6.48 -2.17 0.21
N ASN A 77 -5.94 -1.63 -0.90
CA ASN A 77 -5.77 -2.39 -2.15
C ASN A 77 -4.91 -3.64 -1.93
N TRP A 78 -3.79 -3.54 -1.22
CA TRP A 78 -2.95 -4.72 -0.97
C TRP A 78 -3.51 -5.65 0.11
N MET A 79 -4.12 -5.09 1.16
CA MET A 79 -4.70 -5.90 2.24
C MET A 79 -5.88 -6.72 1.74
N GLU A 80 -6.83 -6.08 1.06
CA GLU A 80 -8.03 -6.74 0.55
C GLU A 80 -7.68 -7.78 -0.52
N ASP A 81 -6.73 -7.50 -1.40
CA ASP A 81 -6.24 -8.49 -2.37
C ASP A 81 -5.59 -9.70 -1.69
N SER A 82 -4.83 -9.47 -0.61
CA SER A 82 -4.19 -10.54 0.18
C SER A 82 -5.19 -11.41 0.95
N GLU A 83 -6.40 -10.92 1.19
CA GLU A 83 -7.46 -11.66 1.88
C GLU A 83 -8.28 -12.54 0.93
N LEU A 84 -8.09 -12.40 -0.39
CA LEU A 84 -8.84 -13.17 -1.37
C LEU A 84 -8.33 -14.62 -1.46
N PRO A 85 -9.22 -15.61 -1.71
CA PRO A 85 -8.82 -17.02 -1.79
C PRO A 85 -7.73 -17.32 -2.83
N GLN A 86 -7.66 -16.53 -3.91
CA GLN A 86 -6.66 -16.68 -4.96
C GLN A 86 -5.24 -16.21 -4.59
N VAL A 87 -5.02 -15.70 -3.38
CA VAL A 87 -3.67 -15.31 -2.91
C VAL A 87 -2.72 -16.52 -2.88
N GLU A 88 -3.26 -17.75 -2.75
CA GLU A 88 -2.49 -18.99 -2.89
C GLU A 88 -1.98 -19.16 -4.33
N GLY A 89 -0.77 -18.66 -4.59
CA GLY A 89 -0.10 -18.74 -5.89
C GLY A 89 0.24 -17.38 -6.49
N GLU A 90 -0.22 -16.30 -5.87
CA GLU A 90 0.17 -14.95 -6.25
C GLU A 90 1.59 -14.63 -5.76
N THR A 91 2.41 -14.09 -6.65
CA THR A 91 3.72 -13.55 -6.30
C THR A 91 3.60 -12.09 -5.86
N VAL A 92 4.55 -11.62 -5.05
CA VAL A 92 4.63 -10.20 -4.65
C VAL A 92 4.64 -9.27 -5.89
N GLY A 93 5.32 -9.65 -6.97
CA GLY A 93 5.35 -8.85 -8.19
C GLY A 93 3.97 -8.71 -8.85
N GLN A 94 3.22 -9.82 -8.97
CA GLN A 94 1.85 -9.79 -9.51
C GLN A 94 0.92 -8.93 -8.65
N GLN A 95 1.08 -9.02 -7.33
CA GLN A 95 0.33 -8.20 -6.40
C GLN A 95 0.64 -6.71 -6.61
N VAL A 96 1.93 -6.35 -6.70
CA VAL A 96 2.38 -4.97 -6.94
C VAL A 96 1.84 -4.42 -8.26
N ASP A 97 1.87 -5.20 -9.34
CA ASP A 97 1.31 -4.79 -10.62
C ASP A 97 -0.18 -4.43 -10.48
N LYS A 98 -0.96 -5.29 -9.82
CA LYS A 98 -2.40 -5.07 -9.57
C LYS A 98 -2.65 -3.86 -8.68
N ILE A 99 -1.94 -3.74 -7.56
CA ILE A 99 -2.10 -2.60 -6.62
C ILE A 99 -1.72 -1.28 -7.30
N THR A 100 -0.70 -1.28 -8.16
CA THR A 100 -0.29 -0.09 -8.91
C THR A 100 -1.43 0.40 -9.81
N GLU A 101 -2.08 -0.51 -10.53
CA GLU A 101 -3.25 -0.19 -11.36
C GLU A 101 -4.42 0.36 -10.53
N LEU A 102 -4.69 -0.21 -9.35
CA LEU A 102 -5.79 0.18 -8.46
C LEU A 102 -5.53 1.48 -7.68
N THR A 103 -4.27 1.89 -7.55
CA THR A 103 -3.85 3.05 -6.74
C THR A 103 -3.56 4.29 -7.60
N THR A 104 -3.38 4.11 -8.92
CA THR A 104 -3.14 5.23 -9.84
C THR A 104 -4.40 6.10 -9.98
N ARG A 105 -4.26 7.40 -9.71
CA ARG A 105 -5.32 8.42 -9.87
C ARG A 105 -4.98 9.44 -10.94
#